data_AF-A0AAQ4EB08-F1
#
_entry.id   AF-A0AAQ4EB08-F1
#
_cell.length_a   1.000
_cell.length_b   1.000
_cell.length_c   1.000
_cell.angle_alpha   90.00
_cell.angle_beta   90.00
_cell.angle_gamma   90.00
#
_symmetry.space_group_name_H-M   'P 1'
#
loop_
_entity.id
_entity.type
_entity.pdbx_description
1 polymer ?
#
loop_
_entity_poly.entity_id
_entity_poly.type
_entity_poly.pdbx_seq_one_letter_code
_entity_poly.pdbx_strand_id
1 'polypeptide(L)'
;MNVLTQRRNAALLPSAFCSLWLLPLPHLLQLWMGRIGAASLEHGIPFEPFYISLNKCKVALDRHILADITYTEPRTFKGLATLARFQRYVDTADKRSILEMPPEGVFTRGML
;
A
#
# COMPACT_ATOMS: atom_id res chain seq x y z
N MET A 1 34.71 8.21 15.12
CA MET A 1 35.01 6.94 14.41
C MET A 1 33.67 6.31 14.01
N ASN A 2 32.87 6.97 13.18
CA ASN A 2 32.80 6.97 11.70
C ASN A 2 31.74 6.01 11.14
N VAL A 3 30.48 6.48 11.12
CA VAL A 3 29.31 5.83 10.48
C VAL A 3 29.11 6.37 9.05
N LEU A 4 30.19 6.49 8.27
CA LEU A 4 30.17 7.07 6.91
C LEU A 4 30.70 6.11 5.83
N THR A 5 30.52 4.80 6.02
CA THR A 5 31.03 3.79 5.09
C THR A 5 29.97 2.73 4.80
N GLN A 6 28.90 3.13 4.11
CA GLN A 6 28.13 2.25 3.23
C GLN A 6 27.41 3.05 2.13
N ARG A 7 28.05 4.11 1.63
CA ARG A 7 27.69 4.83 0.39
C ARG A 7 28.90 4.86 -0.55
N ARG A 8 29.60 3.74 -0.67
CA ARG A 8 30.71 3.59 -1.60
C ARG A 8 30.46 2.34 -2.39
N ASN A 9 29.78 2.51 -3.52
CA ASN A 9 29.85 1.69 -4.74
C ASN A 9 29.26 2.53 -5.89
N ALA A 10 29.70 3.80 -6.00
CA ALA A 10 29.26 4.76 -7.02
C ALA A 10 30.47 5.40 -7.72
N ALA A 11 31.41 4.55 -8.14
CA ALA A 11 32.45 4.94 -9.08
C ALA A 11 32.77 3.69 -9.91
N LEU A 12 32.75 3.84 -11.24
CA LEU A 12 33.05 2.83 -12.27
C LEU A 12 31.87 2.05 -12.85
N LEU A 13 30.92 2.72 -13.51
CA LEU A 13 30.37 2.22 -14.79
C LEU A 13 30.17 3.41 -15.76
N PRO A 14 30.52 3.28 -17.05
CA PRO A 14 30.79 4.40 -17.94
C PRO A 14 29.52 5.00 -18.54
N SER A 15 29.67 6.21 -19.07
CA SER A 15 28.73 7.11 -19.75
C SER A 15 27.81 6.54 -20.86
N ALA A 16 27.77 5.23 -21.08
CA ALA A 16 26.86 4.57 -22.03
C ALA A 16 25.54 4.09 -21.42
N PHE A 17 25.38 4.12 -20.09
CA PHE A 17 24.12 3.73 -19.44
C PHE A 17 23.03 4.82 -19.47
N CYS A 18 23.34 6.03 -19.94
CA CYS A 18 22.43 7.17 -19.92
C CYS A 18 21.36 7.10 -21.03
N SER A 19 21.61 6.38 -22.14
CA SER A 19 20.71 6.33 -23.31
C SER A 19 19.60 5.28 -23.18
N LEU A 20 19.79 4.24 -22.36
CA LEU A 20 18.82 3.15 -22.17
C LEU A 20 18.07 3.23 -20.82
N TRP A 21 18.48 4.13 -19.93
CA TRP A 21 17.88 4.36 -18.62
C TRP A 21 17.09 5.68 -18.55
N LEU A 22 16.54 6.12 -19.69
CA LEU A 22 15.65 7.27 -19.80
C LEU A 22 14.19 6.80 -19.93
N LEU A 23 13.76 5.91 -19.04
CA LEU A 23 12.37 5.45 -19.00
C LEU A 23 11.63 6.20 -17.86
N PRO A 24 10.63 7.05 -18.16
CA PRO A 24 9.99 7.97 -17.22
C PRO A 24 9.05 7.30 -16.19
N LEU A 25 9.20 6.00 -15.92
CA LEU A 25 8.29 5.26 -15.05
C LEU A 25 8.26 5.68 -13.57
N PRO A 26 9.33 6.18 -12.91
CA PRO A 26 9.26 6.40 -11.46
C PRO A 26 8.27 7.52 -11.07
N HIS A 27 7.98 8.47 -11.97
CA HIS A 27 7.07 9.58 -11.68
C HIS A 27 5.60 9.12 -11.55
N LEU A 28 5.15 8.19 -12.39
CA LEU A 28 3.77 7.68 -12.36
C LEU A 28 3.49 6.88 -11.08
N LEU A 29 4.45 6.10 -10.62
CA LEU A 29 4.33 5.34 -9.38
C LEU A 29 4.12 6.27 -8.18
N GLN A 30 4.87 7.36 -8.11
CA GLN A 30 4.75 8.35 -7.04
C GLN A 30 3.36 9.03 -7.07
N LEU A 31 2.86 9.37 -8.25
CA LEU A 31 1.53 9.95 -8.42
C LEU A 31 0.43 9.00 -7.94
N TRP A 32 0.48 7.73 -8.34
CA TRP A 32 -0.51 6.74 -7.93
C TRP A 32 -0.48 6.49 -6.43
N MET A 33 0.71 6.37 -5.83
CA MET A 33 0.85 6.23 -4.37
C MET A 33 0.27 7.45 -3.63
N GLY A 34 0.50 8.66 -4.14
CA GLY A 34 -0.07 9.89 -3.58
C GLY A 34 -1.60 9.90 -3.63
N ARG A 35 -2.19 9.52 -4.77
CA ARG A 35 -3.66 9.43 -4.94
C ARG A 35 -4.28 8.41 -3.98
N ILE A 36 -3.73 7.19 -3.95
CA ILE A 36 -4.23 6.12 -3.08
C ILE A 36 -4.02 6.49 -1.61
N GLY A 37 -2.91 7.14 -1.28
CA GLY A 37 -2.62 7.63 0.06
C GLY A 37 -3.65 8.64 0.54
N ALA A 38 -4.01 9.62 -0.30
CA ALA A 38 -5.05 10.60 0.03
C ALA A 38 -6.41 9.92 0.28
N ALA A 39 -6.84 9.03 -0.62
CA ALA A 39 -8.09 8.30 -0.46
C ALA A 39 -8.10 7.38 0.79
N SER A 40 -6.97 6.73 1.08
CA SER A 40 -6.85 5.86 2.26
C SER A 40 -6.94 6.67 3.56
N LEU A 41 -6.40 7.90 3.57
CA LEU A 41 -6.48 8.82 4.71
C LEU A 41 -7.91 9.28 4.98
N GLU A 42 -8.74 9.52 3.96
CA GLU A 42 -10.18 9.78 4.13
C GLU A 42 -10.89 8.62 4.84
N HIS A 43 -10.41 7.39 4.60
CA HIS A 43 -10.84 6.19 5.29
C HIS A 43 -9.95 5.84 6.49
N GLY A 44 -9.23 6.80 7.07
CA GLY A 44 -8.52 6.66 8.35
C GLY A 44 -7.43 5.58 8.41
N ILE A 45 -6.88 5.15 7.26
CA ILE A 45 -5.76 4.20 7.21
C ILE A 45 -4.63 4.79 6.35
N PRO A 46 -3.37 4.77 6.80
CA PRO A 46 -2.26 5.16 5.93
C PRO A 46 -1.99 4.12 4.83
N PHE A 47 -1.31 4.54 3.76
CA PHE A 47 -1.08 3.73 2.56
C PHE A 47 -0.36 2.40 2.83
N GLU A 48 0.76 2.43 3.55
CA GLU A 48 1.60 1.25 3.82
C GLU A 48 0.80 0.13 4.50
N PRO A 49 0.12 0.35 5.65
CA PRO A 49 -0.65 -0.71 6.27
C PRO A 49 -1.88 -1.10 5.47
N PHE A 50 -2.48 -0.19 4.70
CA PHE A 50 -3.56 -0.55 3.77
C PHE A 50 -3.09 -1.57 2.72
N TYR A 51 -1.96 -1.29 2.05
CA TYR A 51 -1.42 -2.17 1.02
C TYR A 51 -0.96 -3.53 1.59
N ILE A 52 -0.34 -3.53 2.77
CA ILE A 52 0.05 -4.77 3.47
C ILE A 52 -1.18 -5.62 3.80
N SER A 53 -2.27 -4.99 4.25
CA SER A 53 -3.51 -5.69 4.61
C SER A 53 -4.18 -6.33 3.41
N LEU A 54 -4.22 -5.64 2.26
CA LEU A 54 -4.74 -6.21 1.01
C LEU A 54 -3.97 -7.45 0.57
N ASN A 55 -2.64 -7.43 0.70
CA ASN A 55 -1.80 -8.58 0.37
C ASN A 55 -2.10 -9.77 1.30
N LYS A 56 -2.33 -9.54 2.60
CA LYS A 56 -2.75 -10.59 3.55
C LYS A 56 -4.11 -11.20 3.20
N CYS A 57 -5.04 -10.36 2.74
CA CYS A 57 -6.34 -10.81 2.24
C CYS A 57 -6.28 -11.47 0.86
N LYS A 58 -5.08 -11.65 0.28
CA LYS A 58 -4.83 -12.22 -1.05
C LYS A 58 -5.50 -11.45 -2.19
N VAL A 59 -5.66 -10.14 -2.02
CA VAL A 59 -6.17 -9.22 -3.05
C VAL A 59 -4.98 -8.68 -3.83
N ALA A 60 -4.70 -9.30 -4.98
CA ALA A 60 -3.63 -8.86 -5.88
C ALA A 60 -4.16 -7.76 -6.83
N LEU A 61 -3.98 -6.50 -6.43
CA LEU A 61 -4.34 -5.33 -7.24
C LEU A 61 -3.09 -4.51 -7.60
N ASP A 62 -2.98 -4.14 -8.87
CA ASP A 62 -1.97 -3.20 -9.33
C ASP A 62 -2.29 -1.77 -8.88
N ARG A 63 -1.22 -1.00 -8.61
CA ARG A 63 -1.34 0.39 -8.13
C ARG A 63 -2.00 1.32 -9.14
N HIS A 64 -1.84 1.05 -10.44
CA HIS A 64 -2.54 1.79 -11.50
C HIS A 64 -4.07 1.59 -11.38
N ILE A 65 -4.51 0.33 -11.36
CA ILE A 65 -5.93 -0.02 -11.25
C ILE A 65 -6.51 0.52 -9.93
N LEU A 66 -5.75 0.44 -8.84
CA LEU A 66 -6.18 0.95 -7.54
C LEU A 66 -6.35 2.47 -7.57
N ALA A 67 -5.47 3.21 -8.24
CA ALA A 67 -5.61 4.65 -8.44
C ALA A 67 -6.82 5.00 -9.33
N ASP A 68 -7.14 4.18 -10.33
CA ASP A 68 -8.34 4.38 -11.15
C ASP A 68 -9.62 4.14 -10.34
N ILE A 69 -9.67 3.05 -9.56
CA ILE A 69 -10.81 2.73 -8.68
C ILE A 69 -11.09 3.86 -7.69
N THR A 70 -10.05 4.49 -7.13
CA THR A 70 -10.25 5.62 -6.22
C THR A 70 -10.99 6.79 -6.84
N TYR A 71 -10.84 7.01 -8.16
CA TYR A 71 -11.49 8.09 -8.87
C TYR A 71 -12.87 7.69 -9.41
N THR A 72 -12.97 6.51 -10.01
CA THR A 72 -14.20 6.07 -10.69
C THR A 72 -15.24 5.56 -9.71
N GLU A 73 -14.82 4.82 -8.67
CA GLU A 73 -15.72 4.02 -7.84
C GLU A 73 -15.38 4.15 -6.33
N PRO A 74 -15.74 5.28 -5.70
CA PRO A 74 -15.41 5.52 -4.28
C PRO A 74 -16.13 4.54 -3.34
N ARG A 75 -17.30 4.00 -3.74
CA ARG A 75 -18.03 2.99 -2.95
C ARG A 75 -17.26 1.67 -2.89
N THR A 76 -16.63 1.27 -3.99
CA THR A 76 -15.79 0.07 -4.05
C THR A 76 -14.53 0.25 -3.22
N PHE A 77 -13.90 1.42 -3.31
CA PHE A 77 -12.72 1.74 -2.49
C PHE A 77 -13.04 1.73 -0.98
N LYS A 78 -14.21 2.23 -0.57
CA LYS A 78 -14.70 2.10 0.81
C LYS A 78 -14.76 0.64 1.26
N GLY A 79 -15.25 -0.26 0.41
CA GLY A 79 -15.29 -1.70 0.72
C GLY A 79 -13.89 -2.31 0.94
N LEU A 80 -12.93 -1.95 0.08
CA LEU A 80 -11.53 -2.36 0.23
C LEU A 80 -10.90 -1.81 1.51
N ALA A 81 -11.19 -0.55 1.84
CA ALA A 81 -10.71 0.08 3.07
C ALA A 81 -11.30 -0.60 4.32
N THR A 82 -12.60 -0.91 4.33
CA THR A 82 -13.24 -1.66 5.43
C THR A 82 -12.59 -3.04 5.60
N LEU A 83 -12.33 -3.75 4.50
CA LEU A 83 -11.63 -5.03 4.51
C LEU A 83 -10.21 -4.90 5.08
N ALA A 84 -9.47 -3.88 4.67
CA ALA A 84 -8.13 -3.62 5.20
C ALA A 84 -8.17 -3.29 6.71
N ARG A 85 -9.16 -2.51 7.19
CA ARG A 85 -9.36 -2.26 8.64
C ARG A 85 -9.63 -3.56 9.39
N PHE A 86 -10.50 -4.41 8.85
CA PHE A 86 -10.83 -5.71 9.43
C PHE A 86 -9.57 -6.58 9.56
N GLN A 87 -8.77 -6.69 8.51
CA GLN A 87 -7.55 -7.48 8.56
C GLN A 87 -6.55 -6.96 9.61
N ARG A 88 -6.42 -5.63 9.73
CA ARG A 88 -5.60 -5.02 10.78
C ARG A 88 -6.13 -5.30 12.17
N TYR A 89 -7.45 -5.31 12.33
CA TYR A 89 -8.09 -5.70 13.58
C TYR A 89 -7.73 -7.14 13.93
N VAL A 90 -7.87 -8.10 13.00
CA VAL A 90 -7.48 -9.50 13.21
C VAL A 90 -6.00 -9.62 13.60
N ASP A 91 -5.11 -8.94 12.88
CA ASP A 91 -3.67 -8.92 13.17
C ASP A 91 -3.33 -8.32 14.56
N THR A 92 -4.18 -7.41 15.06
CA THR A 92 -3.99 -6.73 16.34
C THR A 92 -4.68 -7.47 17.49
N ALA A 93 -5.80 -8.13 17.22
CA ALA A 93 -6.59 -8.90 18.19
C ALA A 93 -5.77 -10.09 18.74
N ASP A 94 -4.88 -10.65 17.93
CA ASP A 94 -3.88 -11.64 18.39
C ASP A 94 -2.88 -11.06 19.42
N LYS A 95 -2.77 -9.72 19.55
CA LYS A 95 -1.76 -9.02 20.37
C LYS A 95 -2.32 -8.20 21.53
N ARG A 96 -3.57 -7.72 21.47
CA ARG A 96 -4.23 -6.97 22.55
C ARG A 96 -5.72 -7.29 22.55
N SER A 97 -6.15 -8.01 23.58
CA SER A 97 -7.54 -8.33 23.85
C SER A 97 -8.39 -7.05 24.03
N ILE A 98 -9.43 -6.93 23.20
CA ILE A 98 -10.73 -6.26 23.46
C ILE A 98 -10.68 -4.72 23.53
N LEU A 99 -11.02 -4.03 22.44
CA LEU A 99 -11.85 -2.80 22.51
C LEU A 99 -12.49 -2.37 21.19
N GLU A 100 -12.01 -2.84 20.03
CA GLU A 100 -12.59 -2.40 18.75
C GLU A 100 -13.60 -3.43 18.24
N MET A 101 -14.84 -3.00 17.99
CA MET A 101 -15.84 -3.84 17.33
C MET A 101 -15.42 -4.05 15.87
N PRO A 102 -15.56 -5.27 15.33
CA PRO A 102 -15.20 -5.54 13.95
C PRO A 102 -16.03 -4.62 13.03
N PRO A 103 -15.41 -3.98 12.02
CA PRO A 103 -16.17 -3.21 11.05
C PRO A 103 -17.19 -4.11 10.36
N GLU A 104 -18.45 -3.69 10.34
CA GLU A 104 -19.59 -4.48 9.91
C GLU A 104 -19.48 -4.96 8.45
N GLY A 105 -19.99 -6.17 8.17
CA GLY A 105 -20.28 -6.65 6.82
C GLY A 105 -19.12 -7.24 6.02
N VAL A 106 -17.94 -7.47 6.61
CA VAL A 106 -16.79 -8.10 5.92
C VAL A 106 -16.69 -9.58 6.29
N PHE A 107 -17.10 -10.45 5.36
CA PHE A 107 -16.95 -11.90 5.52
C PHE A 107 -15.67 -12.38 4.83
N THR A 108 -14.72 -12.91 5.60
CA THR A 108 -13.53 -13.60 5.06
C THR A 108 -13.69 -15.12 5.18
N ARG A 109 -12.92 -15.88 4.39
CA ARG A 109 -13.02 -17.36 4.34
C ARG A 109 -12.75 -18.06 5.67
N GLY A 110 -12.17 -17.39 6.67
CA GLY A 110 -11.99 -17.95 8.02
C GLY A 110 -13.18 -17.72 8.96
N MET A 111 -14.24 -17.04 8.49
CA MET A 111 -15.46 -16.72 9.24
C MET A 111 -16.72 -17.47 8.75
N LEU A 112 -16.57 -18.38 7.77
CA LEU A 112 -17.62 -19.29 7.27
C LEU A 112 -17.30 -20.71 7.73
#